data_AF-A0A7C3X4G1-F1
#
_entry.id   AF-A0A7C3X4G1-F1
#
_cell.length_a   1.000
_cell.length_b   1.000
_cell.length_c   1.000
_cell.angle_alpha   90.00
_cell.angle_beta   90.00
_cell.angle_gamma   90.00
#
_symmetry.space_group_name_H-M   'P 1'
#
loop_
_entity.id
_entity.type
_entity.pdbx_description
1 polymer ?
#
loop_
_entity_poly.entity_id
_entity_poly.type
_entity_poly.pdbx_seq_one_letter_code
_entity_poly.pdbx_strand_id
1 'polypeptide(L)'
;MEMTARKGRGYVSAERMGGLYEVAGTIPMDAMFSPVVRVAYHVEDTRVGQRADYDRLILEVTTDGSIGPQEALLRAAQILVGHAEIFFSLAEGEEGLGETIFGREAQAAGTREMQIPIEDLELPVRVLNCLHRGGINTVGQLIEKTEEDLLALRSFGARSIEDVKEQLRKRGLSLKTK
;
A
#
# COMPACT_ATOMS: atom_id res chain seq x y z
N MET A 1 4.82 -11.33 43.97
CA MET A 1 5.47 -10.19 43.30
C MET A 1 4.44 -9.62 42.34
N GLU A 2 4.17 -8.32 42.44
CA GLU A 2 3.21 -7.61 41.56
C GLU A 2 3.99 -6.73 40.60
N MET A 3 3.55 -6.65 39.34
CA MET A 3 4.25 -5.91 38.30
C MET A 3 3.24 -5.19 37.41
N THR A 4 3.52 -3.94 37.05
CA THR A 4 2.67 -3.14 36.17
C THR A 4 3.31 -3.02 34.79
N ALA A 5 2.58 -3.43 33.75
CA ALA A 5 3.00 -3.24 32.36
C ALA A 5 2.18 -2.12 31.70
N ARG A 6 2.80 -1.33 30.83
CA ARG A 6 2.16 -0.26 30.05
C ARG A 6 2.54 -0.40 28.57
N LYS A 7 1.71 0.15 27.68
CA LYS A 7 2.06 0.34 26.27
C LYS A 7 2.69 1.72 26.10
N GLY A 8 3.81 1.79 25.39
CA GLY A 8 4.57 3.02 25.18
C GLY A 8 5.36 2.96 23.88
N ARG A 9 6.24 3.93 23.68
CA ARG A 9 7.16 3.99 22.54
C ARG A 9 8.55 4.41 23.03
N GLY A 10 9.58 3.82 22.45
CA GLY A 10 10.97 4.15 22.77
C GLY A 10 11.38 3.73 24.18
N TYR A 11 12.06 4.62 24.88
CA TYR A 11 12.61 4.38 26.21
C TYR A 11 12.10 5.45 27.18
N VAL A 12 11.69 5.02 28.36
CA VAL A 12 11.29 5.92 29.46
C VAL A 12 12.06 5.53 30.70
N SER A 13 12.84 6.46 31.24
CA SER A 13 13.55 6.23 32.49
C SER A 13 12.58 6.16 33.67
N ALA A 14 12.97 5.44 34.71
CA ALA A 14 12.27 5.32 35.98
C ALA A 14 11.88 6.71 36.55
N GLU A 15 12.79 7.69 36.46
CA GLU A 15 12.57 9.07 36.93
C GLU A 15 11.44 9.79 36.17
N ARG A 16 11.32 9.55 34.87
CA ARG A 16 10.32 10.20 34.00
C ARG A 16 8.96 9.50 34.01
N MET A 17 8.88 8.27 34.52
CA MET A 17 7.69 7.44 34.41
C MET A 17 6.48 8.01 35.19
N GLY A 18 6.73 8.85 36.21
CA GLY A 18 5.71 9.59 36.97
C GLY A 18 4.71 8.72 37.75
N GLY A 19 4.25 9.18 38.91
CA GLY A 19 3.11 8.59 39.63
C GLY A 19 3.28 7.18 40.21
N LEU A 20 4.47 6.55 40.12
CA LEU A 20 4.75 5.21 40.69
C LEU A 20 5.58 5.26 41.97
N TYR A 21 6.06 6.44 42.36
CA TYR A 21 6.78 6.66 43.62
C TYR A 21 5.84 6.81 44.83
N GLU A 22 4.53 6.89 44.60
CA GLU A 22 3.55 7.26 45.62
C GLU A 22 3.21 6.12 46.58
N VAL A 23 3.51 4.86 46.21
CA VAL A 23 3.26 3.69 47.06
C VAL A 23 4.58 3.16 47.63
N ALA A 24 4.72 3.26 48.96
CA ALA A 24 5.88 2.74 49.68
C ALA A 24 6.08 1.23 49.40
N GLY A 25 7.30 0.86 49.01
CA GLY A 25 7.65 -0.51 48.61
C GLY A 25 7.67 -0.75 47.09
N THR A 26 7.32 0.25 46.27
CA THR A 26 7.44 0.17 44.81
C THR A 26 8.87 0.45 44.37
N ILE A 27 9.44 -0.44 43.55
CA ILE A 27 10.75 -0.24 42.92
C ILE A 27 10.51 0.19 41.48
N PRO A 28 10.78 1.45 41.12
CA PRO A 28 10.63 1.90 39.75
C PRO A 28 11.75 1.29 38.88
N MET A 29 11.41 0.90 37.66
CA MET A 29 12.36 0.38 36.68
C MET A 29 12.22 1.17 35.38
N ASP A 30 13.31 1.24 34.63
CA ASP A 30 13.29 1.80 33.28
C ASP A 30 12.41 0.94 32.36
N ALA A 31 11.64 1.60 31.49
CA ALA A 31 10.74 0.94 30.57
C ALA A 31 11.26 1.06 29.14
N MET A 32 11.61 -0.08 28.55
CA MET A 32 11.96 -0.22 27.14
C MET A 32 10.75 -0.76 26.36
N PHE A 33 10.19 0.07 25.48
CA PHE A 33 9.02 -0.24 24.67
C PHE A 33 9.38 -0.59 23.21
N SER A 34 10.63 -1.00 22.96
CA SER A 34 11.08 -1.43 21.63
C SER A 34 11.09 -2.95 21.56
N PRO A 35 10.25 -3.56 20.70
CA PRO A 35 10.31 -5.01 20.47
C PRO A 35 11.42 -5.42 19.48
N VAL A 36 12.10 -4.46 18.86
CA VAL A 36 13.23 -4.70 17.94
C VAL A 36 14.54 -4.61 18.73
N VAL A 37 15.34 -5.67 18.65
CA VAL A 37 16.61 -5.82 19.39
C VAL A 37 17.80 -5.45 18.53
N ARG A 38 17.82 -5.88 17.26
CA ARG A 38 18.94 -5.63 16.34
C ARG A 38 18.43 -5.42 14.92
N VAL A 39 19.04 -4.47 14.23
CA VAL A 39 18.89 -4.28 12.78
C VAL A 39 20.27 -4.18 12.17
N ALA A 40 20.53 -4.93 11.11
CA ALA A 40 21.70 -4.78 10.25
C ALA A 40 21.24 -4.66 8.80
N TYR A 41 22.00 -3.92 7.99
CA TYR A 41 21.74 -3.78 6.57
C TYR A 41 23.03 -3.92 5.77
N HIS A 42 22.91 -4.46 4.57
CA HIS A 42 23.97 -4.44 3.57
C HIS A 42 23.36 -4.18 2.20
N VAL A 43 24.14 -3.56 1.32
CA VAL A 43 23.76 -3.29 -0.07
C VAL A 43 24.75 -4.00 -0.96
N GLU A 44 24.25 -4.74 -1.93
CA GLU A 44 25.06 -5.42 -2.95
C GLU A 44 24.55 -5.10 -4.35
N ASP A 45 25.46 -5.06 -5.31
CA ASP A 45 25.11 -4.97 -6.71
C ASP A 45 24.32 -6.23 -7.11
N THR A 46 23.18 -6.06 -7.76
CA THR A 46 22.35 -7.16 -8.23
C THR A 46 22.05 -7.04 -9.71
N ARG A 47 22.06 -8.20 -10.38
CA ARG A 47 21.65 -8.28 -11.78
C ARG A 47 20.21 -8.77 -11.85
N VAL A 48 19.33 -7.95 -12.41
CA VAL A 48 17.92 -8.30 -12.62
C VAL A 48 17.69 -8.52 -14.12
N GLY A 49 17.64 -9.80 -14.51
CA GLY A 49 17.53 -10.20 -15.91
C GLY A 49 18.77 -9.78 -16.72
N GLN A 50 18.59 -8.96 -17.74
CA GLN A 50 19.72 -8.47 -18.56
C GLN A 50 20.41 -7.21 -17.99
N ARG A 51 19.74 -6.50 -17.07
CA ARG A 51 20.21 -5.24 -16.48
C ARG A 51 21.03 -5.46 -15.21
N ALA A 52 22.11 -4.72 -15.06
CA ALA A 52 23.10 -4.89 -13.98
C ALA A 52 23.30 -3.62 -13.13
N ASP A 53 22.40 -2.64 -13.28
CA ASP A 53 22.41 -1.32 -12.65
C ASP A 53 21.48 -1.24 -11.43
N TYR A 54 21.12 -2.38 -10.84
CA TYR A 54 20.26 -2.44 -9.66
C TYR A 54 21.08 -2.73 -8.40
N ASP A 55 20.65 -2.13 -7.30
CA ASP A 55 21.14 -2.43 -5.96
C ASP A 55 20.14 -3.33 -5.23
N ARG A 56 20.66 -4.31 -4.49
CA ARG A 56 19.87 -5.15 -3.57
C ARG A 56 20.19 -4.77 -2.14
N LEU A 57 19.15 -4.32 -1.44
CA LEU A 57 19.18 -4.09 0.01
C LEU A 57 18.81 -5.38 0.75
N ILE A 58 19.70 -5.87 1.62
CA ILE A 58 19.39 -6.94 2.58
C ILE A 58 19.25 -6.33 3.96
N LEU A 59 18.14 -6.62 4.63
CA LEU A 59 17.84 -6.20 5.99
C LEU A 59 17.75 -7.42 6.90
N GLU A 60 18.59 -7.48 7.91
CA GLU A 60 18.51 -8.46 8.98
C GLU A 60 17.87 -7.81 10.21
N VAL A 61 16.63 -8.21 10.53
CA VAL A 61 15.88 -7.68 11.67
C VAL A 61 15.68 -8.79 12.70
N THR A 62 16.12 -8.53 13.93
CA THR A 62 15.93 -9.43 15.09
C THR A 62 14.99 -8.78 16.09
N THR A 63 13.89 -9.45 16.44
CA THR A 63 12.90 -9.01 17.44
C THR A 63 12.93 -9.91 18.68
N ASP A 64 12.34 -9.43 19.77
CA ASP A 64 12.20 -10.14 21.05
C ASP A 64 11.04 -11.17 21.07
N GLY A 65 10.32 -11.32 19.95
CA GLY A 65 9.16 -12.19 19.81
C GLY A 65 7.81 -11.51 20.10
N SER A 66 7.79 -10.28 20.62
CA SER A 66 6.55 -9.52 20.87
C SER A 66 5.83 -9.15 19.57
N ILE A 67 6.59 -8.92 18.48
CA ILE A 67 6.09 -8.79 17.11
C ILE A 67 7.03 -9.51 16.14
N GLY A 68 6.48 -9.95 15.00
CA GLY A 68 7.27 -10.55 13.93
C GLY A 68 8.18 -9.51 13.23
N PRO A 69 9.38 -9.88 12.74
CA PRO A 69 10.27 -8.96 12.04
C PRO A 69 9.62 -8.28 10.81
N GLN A 70 8.79 -9.03 10.07
CA GLN A 70 8.05 -8.52 8.92
C GLN A 70 7.02 -7.46 9.33
N GLU A 71 6.29 -7.69 10.42
CA GLU A 71 5.33 -6.72 10.96
C GLU A 71 6.04 -5.46 11.48
N ALA A 72 7.18 -5.64 12.16
CA ALA A 72 8.01 -4.52 12.61
C ALA A 72 8.46 -3.65 11.44
N LEU A 73 8.92 -4.26 10.35
CA LEU A 73 9.33 -3.56 9.14
C LEU A 73 8.15 -2.82 8.47
N LEU A 74 6.98 -3.45 8.40
CA LEU A 74 5.78 -2.84 7.84
C LEU A 74 5.39 -1.58 8.62
N ARG A 75 5.37 -1.66 9.95
CA ARG A 75 5.09 -0.49 10.81
C ARG A 75 6.15 0.59 10.64
N ALA A 76 7.42 0.23 10.50
CA ALA A 76 8.48 1.20 10.24
C ALA A 76 8.29 1.92 8.90
N ALA A 77 7.92 1.20 7.84
CA ALA A 77 7.61 1.78 6.54
C ALA A 77 6.41 2.75 6.61
N GLN A 78 5.34 2.39 7.31
CA GLN A 78 4.19 3.29 7.53
C GLN A 78 4.58 4.57 8.25
N ILE A 79 5.43 4.47 9.28
CA ILE A 79 5.94 5.65 9.99
C ILE A 79 6.77 6.52 9.05
N LEU A 80 7.63 5.93 8.22
CA LEU A 80 8.46 6.65 7.26
C LEU A 80 7.60 7.41 6.23
N VAL A 81 6.60 6.75 5.65
CA VAL A 81 5.66 7.36 4.70
C VAL A 81 4.92 8.54 5.34
N GLY A 82 4.41 8.38 6.57
CA GLY A 82 3.73 9.46 7.27
C GLY A 82 4.63 10.68 7.55
N HIS A 83 5.94 10.49 7.70
CA HIS A 83 6.87 11.63 7.78
C HIS A 83 7.16 12.23 6.39
N ALA A 84 7.20 11.42 5.33
CA ALA A 84 7.41 11.88 3.96
C ALA A 84 6.23 12.74 3.44
N GLU A 85 5.00 12.46 3.87
CA GLU A 85 3.79 13.23 3.53
C GLU A 85 3.90 14.73 3.87
N ILE A 86 4.63 15.08 4.93
CA ILE A 86 4.88 16.47 5.31
C ILE A 86 5.65 17.21 4.19
N PHE A 87 6.58 16.53 3.51
CA PHE A 87 7.35 17.11 2.42
C PHE A 87 6.54 17.20 1.13
N PHE A 88 5.66 16.23 0.86
CA PHE A 88 4.78 16.28 -0.31
C PHE A 88 3.81 17.46 -0.23
N SER A 89 3.23 17.73 0.94
CA SER A 89 2.32 18.87 1.12
C SER A 89 3.02 20.24 0.99
N LEU A 90 4.32 20.31 1.25
CA LEU A 90 5.12 21.52 1.00
C LEU A 90 5.46 21.70 -0.49
N ALA A 91 5.65 20.60 -1.22
CA ALA A 91 5.97 20.62 -2.65
C ALA A 91 4.75 20.98 -3.53
N GLU A 92 3.51 20.76 -3.06
CA GLU A 92 2.29 21.18 -3.78
C GLU A 92 2.17 22.71 -3.96
N GLY A 93 2.96 23.51 -3.23
CA GLY A 93 3.08 24.96 -3.43
C GLY A 93 4.08 25.39 -4.51
N GLU A 94 4.91 24.48 -5.01
CA GLU A 94 5.87 24.70 -6.09
C GLU A 94 5.46 23.86 -7.31
N GLU A 95 4.64 24.43 -8.19
CA GLU A 95 4.41 23.89 -9.54
C GLU A 95 5.76 23.83 -10.29
N GLY A 96 6.52 22.74 -10.13
CA GLY A 96 7.77 22.58 -10.87
C GLY A 96 8.77 21.54 -10.39
N LEU A 97 8.61 20.95 -9.20
CA LEU A 97 9.60 19.98 -8.71
C LEU A 97 8.99 18.62 -8.36
N GLY A 98 9.09 17.71 -9.34
CA GLY A 98 9.24 16.29 -9.03
C GLY A 98 8.26 15.39 -9.76
N GLU A 99 8.59 15.00 -10.98
CA GLU A 99 8.33 13.63 -11.41
C GLU A 99 8.88 12.71 -10.30
N THR A 100 7.98 12.17 -9.48
CA THR A 100 8.37 11.38 -8.31
C THR A 100 9.05 10.10 -8.80
N ILE A 101 10.36 10.00 -8.55
CA ILE A 101 11.18 8.79 -8.79
C ILE A 101 10.56 7.56 -8.08
N PHE A 102 9.82 7.78 -6.99
CA PHE A 102 9.12 6.73 -6.24
C PHE A 102 7.66 6.48 -6.65
N GLY A 103 7.05 7.35 -7.47
CA GLY A 103 5.62 7.27 -7.80
C GLY A 103 5.31 6.37 -9.00
N ARG A 104 6.31 6.08 -9.84
CA ARG A 104 6.03 5.44 -11.13
C ARG A 104 5.73 3.95 -11.04
N GLU A 105 6.24 3.17 -10.08
CA GLU A 105 6.06 1.71 -10.12
C GLU A 105 4.82 1.19 -9.39
N ALA A 106 4.47 1.77 -8.24
CA ALA A 106 3.26 1.37 -7.50
C ALA A 106 1.98 1.89 -8.19
N GLN A 107 2.03 3.06 -8.84
CA GLN A 107 0.92 3.54 -9.66
C GLN A 107 0.94 2.95 -11.08
N ALA A 108 2.08 2.68 -11.72
CA ALA A 108 2.07 2.14 -13.09
C ALA A 108 1.52 0.72 -13.21
N ALA A 109 1.44 -0.08 -12.16
CA ALA A 109 0.72 -1.36 -12.25
C ALA A 109 -0.78 -1.12 -12.50
N GLY A 110 -1.40 -0.19 -11.77
CA GLY A 110 -2.79 0.25 -12.01
C GLY A 110 -2.93 1.08 -13.29
N THR A 111 -2.00 2.01 -13.56
CA THR A 111 -2.08 2.92 -14.73
C THR A 111 -1.81 2.20 -16.05
N ARG A 112 -0.94 1.17 -16.09
CA ARG A 112 -0.70 0.39 -17.31
C ARG A 112 -1.94 -0.41 -17.69
N GLU A 113 -2.62 -1.02 -16.72
CA GLU A 113 -3.86 -1.76 -17.01
C GLU A 113 -5.02 -0.83 -17.40
N MET A 114 -5.10 0.37 -16.82
CA MET A 114 -6.12 1.37 -17.17
C MET A 114 -6.02 1.88 -18.62
N GLN A 115 -4.82 1.83 -19.23
CA GLN A 115 -4.58 2.25 -20.61
C GLN A 115 -4.79 1.12 -21.64
N ILE A 116 -5.06 -0.11 -21.19
CA ILE A 116 -5.34 -1.23 -22.08
C ILE A 116 -6.64 -0.96 -22.84
N PRO A 117 -6.67 -1.12 -24.17
CA PRO A 117 -7.91 -1.03 -24.93
C PRO A 117 -8.86 -2.16 -24.53
N ILE A 118 -10.16 -1.91 -24.50
CA ILE A 118 -11.16 -2.93 -24.12
C ILE A 118 -11.14 -4.17 -25.02
N GLU A 119 -10.56 -4.06 -26.22
CA GLU A 119 -10.37 -5.13 -27.20
C GLU A 119 -9.46 -6.26 -26.66
N ASP A 120 -8.48 -5.93 -25.81
CA ASP A 120 -7.56 -6.89 -25.19
C ASP A 120 -8.16 -7.60 -23.97
N LEU A 121 -9.40 -7.25 -23.59
CA LEU A 121 -10.12 -7.85 -22.47
C LEU A 121 -10.81 -9.17 -22.85
N GLU A 122 -10.60 -9.67 -24.08
CA GLU A 122 -11.16 -10.92 -24.63
C GLU A 122 -12.69 -11.02 -24.41
N LEU A 123 -13.38 -9.89 -24.47
CA LEU A 123 -14.82 -9.83 -24.29
C LEU A 123 -15.55 -10.31 -25.56
N PRO A 124 -16.75 -10.90 -25.41
CA PRO A 124 -17.57 -11.23 -26.57
C PRO A 124 -17.85 -9.98 -27.43
N VAL A 125 -17.81 -10.12 -28.76
CA VAL A 125 -18.00 -9.03 -29.74
C VAL A 125 -19.25 -8.19 -29.46
N ARG A 126 -20.32 -8.80 -28.94
CA ARG A 126 -21.54 -8.11 -28.51
C ARG A 126 -21.29 -7.08 -27.39
N VAL A 127 -20.44 -7.41 -26.43
CA VAL A 127 -20.13 -6.58 -25.25
C VAL A 127 -19.20 -5.45 -25.68
N LEU A 128 -18.18 -5.75 -26.49
CA LEU A 128 -17.26 -4.75 -27.06
C LEU A 128 -18.00 -3.66 -27.83
N ASN A 129 -18.92 -4.06 -28.71
CA ASN A 129 -19.71 -3.10 -29.49
C ASN A 129 -20.63 -2.22 -28.61
N CYS A 130 -21.12 -2.75 -27.48
CA CYS A 130 -21.91 -1.94 -26.56
C CYS A 130 -21.04 -0.96 -25.78
N LEU A 131 -19.85 -1.38 -25.35
CA LEU A 131 -18.88 -0.52 -24.65
C LEU A 131 -18.39 0.62 -25.55
N HIS A 132 -18.02 0.34 -26.80
CA HIS A 132 -17.62 1.38 -27.76
C HIS A 132 -18.74 2.40 -28.02
N ARG A 133 -20.00 1.95 -28.15
CA ARG A 133 -21.16 2.85 -28.30
C ARG A 133 -21.44 3.67 -27.04
N GLY A 134 -21.09 3.14 -25.87
CA GLY A 134 -21.10 3.85 -24.59
C GLY A 134 -19.93 4.82 -24.39
N GLY A 135 -19.04 4.95 -25.38
CA GLY A 135 -17.85 5.81 -25.29
C GLY A 135 -16.74 5.23 -24.41
N ILE A 136 -16.81 3.95 -24.06
CA ILE A 136 -15.83 3.24 -23.25
C ILE A 136 -14.89 2.52 -24.20
N ASN A 137 -13.65 3.00 -24.32
CA ASN A 137 -12.64 2.44 -25.21
C ASN A 137 -11.44 1.85 -24.43
N THR A 138 -11.29 2.20 -23.15
CA THR A 138 -10.21 1.72 -22.30
C THR A 138 -10.72 1.05 -21.03
N VAL A 139 -9.91 0.17 -20.45
CA VAL A 139 -10.23 -0.50 -19.18
C VAL A 139 -10.36 0.49 -18.03
N GLY A 140 -9.60 1.58 -18.04
CA GLY A 140 -9.74 2.65 -17.04
C GLY A 140 -11.14 3.27 -17.04
N GLN A 141 -11.67 3.57 -18.23
CA GLN A 141 -13.04 4.08 -18.37
C GLN A 141 -14.10 3.07 -17.94
N LEU A 142 -13.83 1.77 -18.08
CA LEU A 142 -14.74 0.70 -17.68
C LEU A 142 -14.84 0.58 -16.15
N ILE A 143 -13.73 0.71 -15.43
CA ILE A 143 -13.66 0.60 -13.96
C ILE A 143 -14.33 1.79 -13.27
N GLU A 144 -14.29 2.97 -13.90
CA GLU A 144 -14.96 4.18 -13.38
C GLU A 144 -16.49 4.12 -13.44
N LYS A 145 -17.06 3.20 -14.25
CA LYS A 145 -18.50 3.02 -14.38
C LYS A 145 -19.05 2.06 -13.33
N THR A 146 -20.25 2.38 -12.86
CA THR A 146 -20.99 1.49 -11.96
C THR A 146 -21.76 0.44 -12.76
N GLU A 147 -22.19 -0.63 -12.08
CA GLU A 147 -23.07 -1.64 -12.69
C GLU A 147 -24.39 -1.04 -13.21
N GLU A 148 -24.91 -0.02 -12.53
CA GLU A 148 -26.11 0.71 -12.94
C GLU A 148 -25.88 1.50 -14.23
N ASP A 149 -24.70 2.14 -14.37
CA ASP A 149 -24.33 2.87 -15.59
C ASP A 149 -24.17 1.92 -16.78
N LEU A 150 -23.63 0.72 -16.56
CA LEU A 150 -23.50 -0.29 -17.60
C LEU A 150 -24.86 -0.87 -18.01
N LEU A 151 -25.79 -1.06 -17.07
CA LEU A 151 -27.18 -1.46 -17.38
C LEU A 151 -27.96 -0.40 -18.16
N ALA A 152 -27.62 0.88 -17.97
CA ALA A 152 -28.23 1.98 -18.73
C ALA A 152 -27.78 2.02 -20.20
N LEU A 153 -26.70 1.32 -20.57
CA LEU A 153 -26.24 1.25 -21.95
C LEU A 153 -27.22 0.42 -22.81
N ARG A 154 -27.50 0.95 -24.01
CA ARG A 154 -28.41 0.31 -24.96
C ARG A 154 -27.93 -1.10 -25.33
N SER A 155 -28.78 -2.10 -25.11
CA SER A 155 -28.50 -3.52 -25.38
C SER A 155 -27.46 -4.17 -24.46
N PHE A 156 -27.20 -3.60 -23.28
CA PHE A 156 -26.40 -4.22 -22.23
C PHE A 156 -27.29 -5.06 -21.31
N GLY A 157 -27.06 -6.38 -21.26
CA GLY A 157 -27.87 -7.31 -20.48
C GLY A 157 -27.13 -7.88 -19.27
N ALA A 158 -27.84 -8.56 -18.38
CA ALA A 158 -27.28 -9.22 -17.19
C ALA A 158 -26.09 -10.15 -17.52
N ARG A 159 -26.18 -10.88 -18.64
CA ARG A 159 -25.09 -11.76 -19.10
C ARG A 159 -23.84 -11.00 -19.56
N SER A 160 -23.99 -9.81 -20.12
CA SER A 160 -22.85 -8.96 -20.53
C SER A 160 -22.10 -8.41 -19.32
N ILE A 161 -22.80 -8.15 -18.22
CA ILE A 161 -22.20 -7.68 -16.96
C ILE A 161 -21.40 -8.79 -16.31
N GLU A 162 -21.92 -10.02 -16.32
CA GLU A 162 -21.21 -11.19 -15.83
C GLU A 162 -19.92 -11.43 -16.62
N ASP A 163 -19.98 -11.37 -17.95
CA ASP A 163 -18.82 -11.47 -18.84
C ASP A 163 -17.74 -10.40 -18.48
N VAL A 164 -18.15 -9.16 -18.21
CA VAL A 164 -17.26 -8.06 -17.81
C VAL A 164 -16.66 -8.29 -16.43
N LYS A 165 -17.48 -8.66 -15.43
CA LYS A 165 -17.01 -8.93 -14.06
C LYS A 165 -16.02 -10.09 -14.02
N GLU A 166 -16.26 -11.14 -14.80
CA GLU A 166 -15.36 -12.28 -14.87
C GLU A 166 -13.99 -11.90 -15.46
N GLN A 167 -13.98 -11.15 -16.57
CA GLN A 167 -12.73 -10.73 -17.22
C GLN A 167 -11.95 -9.70 -16.40
N LEU A 168 -12.63 -8.77 -15.73
CA LEU A 168 -11.99 -7.87 -14.78
C LEU A 168 -11.39 -8.65 -13.60
N ARG A 169 -12.11 -9.63 -13.04
CA ARG A 169 -11.61 -10.46 -11.94
C ARG A 169 -10.38 -11.29 -12.32
N LYS A 170 -10.31 -11.80 -13.56
CA LYS A 170 -9.12 -12.52 -14.07
C LYS A 170 -7.86 -11.65 -14.06
N ARG A 171 -8.03 -10.33 -14.19
CA ARG A 171 -6.95 -9.33 -14.14
C ARG A 171 -6.78 -8.69 -12.77
N GLY A 172 -7.53 -9.14 -11.75
CA GLY A 172 -7.46 -8.56 -10.40
C GLY A 172 -8.15 -7.20 -10.27
N LEU A 173 -8.94 -6.80 -11.26
CA LEU A 173 -9.68 -5.54 -11.31
C LEU A 173 -11.14 -5.75 -10.90
N SER A 174 -11.77 -4.71 -10.36
CA SER A 174 -13.20 -4.71 -9.99
C SER A 174 -13.87 -3.42 -10.42
N LEU A 175 -15.15 -3.50 -10.79
CA LEU A 175 -15.97 -2.31 -11.03
C LEU A 175 -16.12 -1.48 -9.76
N LYS A 176 -16.32 -0.18 -9.91
CA LYS A 176 -16.64 0.72 -8.80
C LYS A 176 -17.93 0.24 -8.12
N THR A 177 -17.78 -0.24 -6.89
CA THR A 177 -18.93 -0.53 -6.02
C THR A 177 -19.42 0.81 -5.48
N LYS A 178 -20.74 1.00 -5.49
CA LYS A 178 -21.44 2.24 -5.17
C LYS A 178 -20.95 2.88 -3.86
#